data_AF-A0A5D0SQH2-F1
#
_entry.id   AF-A0A5D0SQH2-F1
#
_cell.length_a   1.000
_cell.length_b   1.000
_cell.length_c   1.000
_cell.angle_alpha   90.00
_cell.angle_beta   90.00
_cell.angle_gamma   90.00
#
_symmetry.space_group_name_H-M   'P 1'
#
loop_
_entity.id
_entity.type
_entity.pdbx_description
1 polymer ?
#
loop_
_entity_poly.entity_id
_entity_poly.type
_entity_poly.pdbx_seq_one_letter_code
_entity_poly.pdbx_strand_id
1 'polypeptide(L)'
;MLEKPDMIKREQVLILGSTIGIFTLIFLPLVTVKPNRLLPGEPVNIFEAYPFAGMVILSCWAVVILLSLFTRKTRRFVLRDFVSLILADLAFFLLLFYMGLASKSLLSEDMPYGRISIGAAVWVSILSLYTVHFSVLKKLKKPFVRGVLTLIIPLILIIMLLSGFLSEISVVKEYYGRSDRFLLALNQHLFISFLAAGLGTLIGIPLGILSYRRKFLEKPIFAITNF
;
A
#
# COMPACT_ATOMS: atom_id res chain seq x y z
N MET A 1 39.01 -22.80 -16.85
CA MET A 1 38.30 -21.73 -16.10
C MET A 1 36.93 -21.60 -16.75
N LEU A 2 35.91 -22.28 -16.22
CA LEU A 2 34.57 -22.29 -16.82
C LEU A 2 33.89 -20.95 -16.50
N GLU A 3 33.58 -20.15 -17.52
CA GLU A 3 32.70 -18.99 -17.39
C GLU A 3 31.38 -19.46 -16.77
N LYS A 4 31.08 -18.96 -15.57
CA LYS A 4 29.74 -19.12 -15.01
C LYS A 4 28.77 -18.45 -15.97
N PRO A 5 27.71 -19.12 -16.45
CA PRO A 5 26.71 -18.47 -17.27
C PRO A 5 26.18 -17.26 -16.50
N ASP A 6 26.21 -16.08 -17.12
CA ASP A 6 25.69 -14.84 -16.59
C ASP A 6 24.26 -15.09 -16.06
N MET A 7 24.13 -15.30 -14.75
CA MET A 7 22.83 -15.49 -14.14
C MET A 7 22.03 -14.21 -14.35
N ILE A 8 21.01 -14.33 -15.18
CA ILE A 8 19.90 -13.40 -15.38
C ILE A 8 19.46 -12.85 -14.02
N LYS A 9 19.97 -11.69 -13.60
CA LYS A 9 19.52 -11.01 -12.38
C LYS A 9 18.17 -10.34 -12.66
N ARG A 10 17.09 -11.13 -12.52
CA ARG A 10 15.70 -10.63 -12.53
C ARG A 10 15.50 -9.65 -11.38
N GLU A 11 14.67 -8.62 -11.60
CA GLU A 11 14.32 -7.68 -10.53
C GLU A 11 13.25 -8.28 -9.62
N GLN A 12 13.67 -9.17 -8.70
CA GLN A 12 12.79 -9.89 -7.79
C GLN A 12 11.83 -8.97 -7.02
N VAL A 13 12.29 -7.76 -6.66
CA VAL A 13 11.47 -6.79 -5.92
C VAL A 13 10.35 -6.19 -6.78
N LEU A 14 10.60 -5.94 -8.08
CA LEU A 14 9.55 -5.47 -8.99
C LEU A 14 8.53 -6.58 -9.29
N ILE A 15 9.01 -7.82 -9.46
CA ILE A 15 8.16 -9.00 -9.64
C ILE A 15 7.24 -9.17 -8.42
N LEU A 16 7.81 -9.10 -7.22
CA LEU A 16 7.06 -9.19 -5.97
C LEU A 16 5.98 -8.10 -5.90
N GLY A 17 6.34 -6.84 -6.12
CA GLY A 17 5.38 -5.73 -6.09
C GLY A 17 4.25 -5.91 -7.09
N SER A 18 4.58 -6.15 -8.36
CA SER A 18 3.56 -6.38 -9.40
C SER A 18 2.67 -7.59 -9.15
N THR A 19 3.22 -8.67 -8.58
CA THR A 19 2.42 -9.85 -8.21
C THR A 19 1.47 -9.53 -7.06
N ILE A 20 1.92 -8.77 -6.04
CA ILE A 20 1.04 -8.28 -4.97
C ILE A 20 -0.05 -7.37 -5.57
N GLY A 21 0.29 -6.49 -6.51
CA GLY A 21 -0.67 -5.62 -7.21
C GLY A 21 -1.74 -6.39 -7.99
N ILE A 22 -1.34 -7.42 -8.73
CA ILE A 22 -2.27 -8.31 -9.46
C ILE A 22 -3.17 -9.07 -8.48
N PHE A 23 -2.57 -9.70 -7.46
CA PHE A 23 -3.30 -10.44 -6.44
C PHE A 23 -4.35 -9.56 -5.75
N THR A 24 -3.95 -8.34 -5.40
CA THR A 24 -4.81 -7.36 -4.76
C THR A 24 -6.06 -7.09 -5.60
N LEU A 25 -5.88 -6.87 -6.91
CA LEU A 25 -6.97 -6.53 -7.79
C LEU A 25 -7.97 -7.68 -7.97
N ILE A 26 -7.47 -8.91 -8.06
CA ILE A 26 -8.26 -10.11 -8.32
C ILE A 26 -9.04 -10.55 -7.07
N PHE A 27 -8.41 -10.52 -5.90
CA PHE A 27 -8.94 -11.21 -4.71
C PHE A 27 -9.47 -10.29 -3.62
N LEU A 28 -9.11 -9.00 -3.62
CA LEU A 28 -9.46 -8.10 -2.52
C LEU A 28 -10.56 -7.12 -2.91
N PRO A 29 -11.48 -6.79 -1.99
CA PRO A 29 -12.50 -5.79 -2.25
C PRO A 29 -11.89 -4.39 -2.35
N LEU A 30 -12.41 -3.60 -3.30
CA LEU A 30 -12.10 -2.18 -3.45
C LEU A 30 -12.72 -1.38 -2.31
N VAL A 31 -13.99 -1.67 -2.01
CA VAL A 31 -14.76 -1.06 -0.94
C VAL A 31 -15.61 -2.11 -0.22
N THR A 32 -16.06 -1.77 0.98
CA THR A 32 -17.10 -2.54 1.69
C THR A 32 -18.29 -1.63 1.95
N VAL A 33 -19.44 -2.00 1.39
CA VAL A 33 -20.69 -1.27 1.52
C VAL A 33 -21.45 -1.79 2.72
N LYS A 34 -21.86 -0.89 3.63
CA LYS A 34 -22.64 -1.22 4.82
C LYS A 34 -23.92 -0.38 4.80
N PRO A 35 -25.12 -0.99 4.80
CA PRO A 35 -26.37 -0.23 4.81
C PRO A 35 -26.55 0.62 6.08
N ASN A 36 -26.04 0.15 7.23
CA ASN A 36 -25.99 0.90 8.48
C ASN A 36 -24.86 0.35 9.41
N ARG A 37 -24.77 0.81 10.67
CA ARG A 37 -23.73 0.35 11.63
C ARG A 37 -23.91 -1.09 12.13
N LEU A 38 -25.11 -1.65 12.00
CA LEU A 38 -25.49 -2.92 12.63
C LEU A 38 -25.41 -4.09 11.66
N LEU A 39 -25.64 -3.82 10.37
CA LEU A 39 -25.63 -4.83 9.33
C LEU A 39 -24.20 -5.18 8.89
N PRO A 40 -23.96 -6.44 8.48
CA PRO A 40 -22.69 -6.84 7.90
C PRO A 40 -22.43 -6.05 6.62
N GLY A 41 -21.14 -5.86 6.30
CA GLY A 41 -20.74 -5.17 5.09
C GLY A 41 -20.58 -6.11 3.92
N GLU A 42 -21.07 -5.71 2.76
CA GLU A 42 -20.89 -6.41 1.50
C GLU A 42 -19.61 -5.93 0.81
N PRO A 43 -18.63 -6.82 0.58
CA PRO A 43 -17.42 -6.48 -0.16
C PRO A 43 -17.77 -6.29 -1.64
N VAL A 44 -17.24 -5.22 -2.25
CA VAL A 44 -17.39 -4.96 -3.69
C VAL A 44 -16.01 -4.89 -4.33
N ASN A 45 -15.76 -5.73 -5.31
CA ASN A 45 -14.51 -5.74 -6.08
C ASN A 45 -14.55 -4.70 -7.22
N ILE A 46 -13.37 -4.24 -7.66
CA ILE A 46 -13.29 -3.31 -8.80
C ILE A 46 -13.84 -3.89 -10.10
N PHE A 47 -13.72 -5.21 -10.31
CA PHE A 47 -14.25 -5.87 -11.50
C PHE A 47 -15.78 -5.96 -11.50
N GLU A 48 -16.41 -5.87 -10.32
CA GLU A 48 -17.87 -5.81 -10.19
C GLU A 48 -18.37 -4.38 -10.42
N ALA A 49 -17.73 -3.39 -9.79
CA ALA A 49 -18.15 -1.99 -9.88
C ALA A 49 -17.75 -1.31 -11.20
N TYR A 50 -16.52 -1.56 -11.68
CA TYR A 50 -15.92 -0.91 -12.84
C TYR A 50 -15.02 -1.88 -13.64
N PRO A 51 -15.60 -2.83 -14.39
CA PRO A 51 -14.85 -3.89 -15.08
C PRO A 51 -13.71 -3.38 -15.96
N PHE A 52 -13.97 -2.35 -16.77
CA PHE A 52 -12.97 -1.76 -17.66
C PHE A 52 -11.81 -1.12 -16.88
N ALA A 53 -12.10 -0.43 -15.78
CA ALA A 53 -11.07 0.14 -14.92
C ALA A 53 -10.19 -0.94 -14.28
N GLY A 54 -10.81 -2.03 -13.82
CA GLY A 54 -10.10 -3.21 -13.35
C GLY A 54 -9.14 -3.75 -14.42
N MET A 55 -9.58 -3.89 -15.67
CA MET A 55 -8.70 -4.34 -16.77
C MET A 55 -7.53 -3.39 -17.03
N VAL A 56 -7.76 -2.07 -16.99
CA VAL A 56 -6.70 -1.07 -17.16
C VAL A 56 -5.66 -1.16 -16.04
N ILE A 57 -6.09 -1.25 -14.78
CA ILE A 57 -5.19 -1.38 -13.63
C ILE A 57 -4.42 -2.71 -13.70
N LEU A 58 -5.10 -3.80 -14.07
CA LEU A 58 -4.47 -5.11 -14.26
C LEU A 58 -3.39 -5.03 -15.34
N SER A 59 -3.67 -4.36 -16.46
CA SER A 59 -2.72 -4.19 -17.56
C SER A 59 -1.47 -3.41 -17.13
N CYS A 60 -1.62 -2.40 -16.27
CA CYS A 60 -0.48 -1.67 -15.72
C CYS A 60 0.45 -2.61 -14.96
N TRP A 61 -0.09 -3.44 -14.07
CA TRP A 61 0.70 -4.43 -13.32
C TRP A 61 1.28 -5.53 -14.22
N ALA A 62 0.53 -5.98 -15.22
CA ALA A 62 1.01 -6.96 -16.21
C ALA A 62 2.18 -6.41 -17.05
N VAL A 63 2.19 -5.12 -17.37
CA VAL A 63 3.33 -4.50 -18.05
C VAL A 63 4.52 -4.39 -17.09
N VAL A 64 4.31 -4.02 -15.82
CA VAL A 64 5.40 -3.99 -14.82
C VAL A 64 6.05 -5.37 -14.65
N ILE A 65 5.25 -6.44 -14.54
CA ILE A 65 5.79 -7.80 -14.42
C ILE A 65 6.56 -8.17 -15.69
N LEU A 66 6.01 -7.90 -16.88
CA LEU A 66 6.67 -8.18 -18.16
C LEU A 66 8.03 -7.46 -18.27
N LEU A 67 8.07 -6.16 -17.93
CA LEU A 67 9.31 -5.37 -17.91
C LEU A 67 10.34 -5.95 -16.94
N SER A 68 9.90 -6.45 -15.78
CA SER A 68 10.77 -6.98 -14.73
C SER A 68 11.45 -8.33 -15.08
N LEU A 69 10.90 -9.07 -16.06
CA LEU A 69 11.45 -10.33 -16.55
C LEU A 69 12.68 -10.15 -17.45
N PHE A 70 12.84 -9.00 -18.11
CA PHE A 70 13.97 -8.72 -18.99
C PHE A 70 15.25 -8.33 -18.22
N THR A 71 16.37 -8.93 -18.60
CA THR A 71 17.66 -8.82 -17.90
C THR A 71 18.40 -7.52 -18.13
N ARG A 72 18.96 -6.97 -17.06
CA ARG A 72 19.74 -5.75 -17.01
C ARG A 72 21.08 -5.89 -17.75
N LYS A 73 21.17 -5.43 -19.00
CA LYS A 73 22.45 -5.36 -19.75
C LYS A 73 22.93 -3.95 -20.16
N THR A 74 22.16 -2.85 -19.99
CA THR A 74 22.55 -1.52 -20.54
C THR A 74 21.95 -0.27 -19.84
N ARG A 75 22.26 0.95 -20.34
CA ARG A 75 21.63 2.24 -19.93
C ARG A 75 20.11 2.29 -20.11
N ARG A 76 19.53 1.52 -21.04
CA ARG A 76 18.06 1.39 -21.29
C ARG A 76 17.26 0.98 -20.04
N PHE A 77 17.90 0.45 -19.01
CA PHE A 77 17.25 -0.08 -17.82
C PHE A 77 16.86 0.97 -16.77
N VAL A 78 17.40 2.20 -16.86
CA VAL A 78 16.90 3.32 -16.06
C VAL A 78 15.48 3.71 -16.52
N LEU A 79 15.25 3.76 -17.83
CA LEU A 79 13.93 4.06 -18.40
C LEU A 79 12.89 3.01 -17.99
N ARG A 80 13.24 1.72 -18.03
CA ARG A 80 12.37 0.63 -17.57
C ARG A 80 11.90 0.82 -16.12
N ASP A 81 12.84 1.11 -15.22
CA ASP A 81 12.54 1.29 -13.80
C ASP A 81 11.61 2.49 -13.58
N PHE A 82 11.82 3.59 -14.31
CA PHE A 82 10.90 4.74 -14.30
C PHE A 82 9.52 4.43 -14.88
N VAL A 83 9.44 3.72 -16.01
CA VAL A 83 8.16 3.30 -16.58
C VAL A 83 7.42 2.39 -15.61
N SER A 84 8.12 1.48 -14.94
CA SER A 84 7.53 0.58 -13.94
C SER A 84 6.96 1.36 -12.74
N LEU A 85 7.69 2.40 -12.30
CA LEU A 85 7.22 3.29 -11.23
C LEU A 85 5.97 4.07 -11.66
N ILE A 86 6.00 4.70 -12.83
CA ILE A 86 4.85 5.47 -13.36
C ILE A 86 3.61 4.59 -13.51
N LEU A 87 3.76 3.36 -14.00
CA LEU A 87 2.65 2.43 -14.12
C LEU A 87 2.09 1.98 -12.77
N ALA A 88 2.95 1.78 -11.76
CA ALA A 88 2.51 1.48 -10.41
C ALA A 88 1.79 2.67 -9.76
N ASP A 89 2.30 3.89 -9.95
CA ASP A 89 1.69 5.13 -9.48
C ASP A 89 0.32 5.34 -10.13
N LEU A 90 0.23 5.14 -11.45
CA LEU A 90 -1.02 5.23 -12.20
C LEU A 90 -2.02 4.16 -11.74
N ALA A 91 -1.58 2.91 -11.57
CA ALA A 91 -2.42 1.82 -11.09
C ALA A 91 -3.01 2.15 -9.70
N PHE A 92 -2.18 2.65 -8.79
CA PHE A 92 -2.63 3.03 -7.45
C PHE A 92 -3.55 4.26 -7.46
N PHE A 93 -3.23 5.27 -8.27
CA PHE A 93 -4.08 6.44 -8.44
C PHE A 93 -5.47 6.05 -8.98
N LEU A 94 -5.53 5.24 -10.04
CA LEU A 94 -6.78 4.76 -10.60
C LEU A 94 -7.58 3.96 -9.56
N LEU A 95 -6.92 3.10 -8.79
CA LEU A 95 -7.57 2.37 -7.70
C LEU A 95 -8.22 3.33 -6.68
N LEU A 96 -7.50 4.36 -6.22
CA LEU A 96 -8.06 5.37 -5.31
C LEU A 96 -9.18 6.19 -5.96
N PHE A 97 -9.03 6.53 -7.23
CA PHE A 97 -10.01 7.30 -7.99
C PHE A 97 -11.33 6.53 -8.11
N TYR A 98 -11.28 5.26 -8.53
CA TYR A 98 -12.46 4.41 -8.64
C TYR A 98 -13.02 3.99 -7.29
N MET A 99 -12.21 3.90 -6.23
CA MET A 99 -12.72 3.79 -4.86
C MET A 99 -13.57 5.02 -4.48
N GLY A 100 -13.10 6.23 -4.81
CA GLY A 100 -13.85 7.46 -4.58
C GLY A 100 -15.15 7.52 -5.38
N LEU A 101 -15.14 7.08 -6.65
CA LEU A 101 -16.36 6.96 -7.46
C LEU A 101 -17.32 5.92 -6.88
N ALA A 102 -16.83 4.73 -6.53
CA ALA A 102 -17.61 3.67 -5.89
C ALA A 102 -18.27 4.17 -4.59
N SER A 103 -17.54 5.01 -3.82
CA SER A 103 -18.05 5.59 -2.58
C SER A 103 -19.26 6.50 -2.77
N LYS A 104 -19.47 7.02 -3.98
CA LYS A 104 -20.60 7.88 -4.33
C LYS A 104 -21.70 7.11 -5.02
N SER A 105 -21.35 6.21 -5.95
CA SER A 105 -22.34 5.52 -6.79
C SER A 105 -23.03 4.35 -6.11
N LEU A 106 -22.39 3.71 -5.12
CA LEU A 106 -22.95 2.52 -4.44
C LEU A 106 -23.87 2.89 -3.27
N LEU A 107 -23.95 4.17 -2.90
CA LEU A 107 -24.95 4.65 -1.94
C LEU A 107 -26.24 4.98 -2.70
N SER A 108 -27.27 4.17 -2.50
CA SER A 108 -28.63 4.45 -2.99
C SER A 108 -29.41 5.35 -2.03
N GLU A 109 -30.47 5.99 -2.53
CA GLU A 109 -31.38 6.81 -1.71
C GLU A 109 -32.02 6.00 -0.57
N ASP A 110 -32.18 4.69 -0.77
CA ASP A 110 -32.73 3.74 0.22
C ASP A 110 -31.76 3.47 1.39
N MET A 111 -30.53 3.98 1.34
CA MET A 111 -29.51 3.83 2.39
C MET A 111 -29.14 5.18 3.03
N PRO A 112 -30.05 5.85 3.76
CA PRO A 112 -29.79 7.16 4.34
C PRO A 112 -28.64 7.16 5.38
N TYR A 113 -28.35 6.00 5.97
CA TYR A 113 -27.24 5.79 6.90
C TYR A 113 -26.13 4.89 6.34
N GLY A 114 -26.12 4.73 5.00
CA GLY A 114 -25.16 3.93 4.26
C GLY A 114 -23.73 4.40 4.50
N ARG A 115 -22.83 3.43 4.63
CA ARG A 115 -21.41 3.62 4.94
C ARG A 115 -20.57 2.85 3.96
N ILE A 116 -19.59 3.53 3.38
CA ILE A 116 -18.59 2.89 2.53
C ILE A 116 -17.25 2.92 3.24
N SER A 117 -16.71 1.73 3.49
CA SER A 117 -15.40 1.54 4.12
C SER A 117 -14.35 1.23 3.05
N ILE A 118 -13.12 1.66 3.30
CA ILE A 118 -11.97 1.34 2.45
C ILE A 118 -11.76 -0.17 2.45
N GLY A 119 -11.77 -0.80 1.27
CA GLY A 119 -11.56 -2.23 1.13
C GLY A 119 -10.09 -2.63 1.29
N ALA A 120 -9.86 -3.92 1.50
CA ALA A 120 -8.51 -4.47 1.67
C ALA A 120 -7.58 -4.19 0.47
N ALA A 121 -8.14 -3.99 -0.72
CA ALA A 121 -7.35 -3.75 -1.92
C ALA A 121 -6.50 -2.47 -1.83
N VAL A 122 -6.99 -1.41 -1.18
CA VAL A 122 -6.22 -0.18 -1.04
C VAL A 122 -5.02 -0.39 -0.11
N TRP A 123 -5.24 -1.06 1.02
CA TRP A 123 -4.19 -1.32 2.00
C TRP A 123 -3.07 -2.19 1.45
N VAL A 124 -3.40 -3.27 0.75
CA VAL A 124 -2.39 -4.16 0.15
C VAL A 124 -1.73 -3.52 -1.08
N SER A 125 -2.44 -2.64 -1.80
CA SER A 125 -1.84 -1.88 -2.90
C SER A 125 -0.79 -0.87 -2.41
N ILE A 126 -0.91 -0.32 -1.19
CA ILE A 126 0.15 0.49 -0.59
C ILE A 126 1.44 -0.31 -0.43
N LEU A 127 1.34 -1.58 0.00
CA LEU A 127 2.50 -2.47 0.08
C LEU A 127 3.11 -2.74 -1.31
N SER A 128 2.28 -3.06 -2.29
CA SER A 128 2.71 -3.23 -3.69
C SER A 128 3.48 -1.99 -4.18
N LEU A 129 2.87 -0.82 -4.03
CA LEU A 129 3.45 0.46 -4.43
C LEU A 129 4.77 0.76 -3.72
N TYR A 130 4.83 0.50 -2.41
CA TYR A 130 6.05 0.65 -1.61
C TYR A 130 7.18 -0.23 -2.13
N THR A 131 6.93 -1.49 -2.48
CA THR A 131 7.98 -2.38 -2.98
C THR A 131 8.54 -1.91 -4.33
N VAL A 132 7.69 -1.39 -5.23
CA VAL A 132 8.13 -0.80 -6.50
C VAL A 132 8.95 0.45 -6.26
N HIS A 133 8.45 1.38 -5.43
CA HIS A 133 9.20 2.58 -5.04
C HIS A 133 10.55 2.23 -4.44
N PHE A 134 10.60 1.30 -3.49
CA PHE A 134 11.83 0.87 -2.86
C PHE A 134 12.83 0.32 -3.89
N SER A 135 12.37 -0.49 -4.84
CA SER A 135 13.22 -1.05 -5.90
C SER A 135 13.83 0.01 -6.81
N VAL A 136 13.06 1.05 -7.14
CA VAL A 136 13.47 2.11 -8.09
C VAL A 136 14.26 3.20 -7.38
N LEU A 137 13.74 3.74 -6.27
CA LEU A 137 14.33 4.88 -5.55
C LEU A 137 15.70 4.57 -4.97
N LYS A 138 15.97 3.33 -4.55
CA LYS A 138 17.32 2.92 -4.06
C LYS A 138 18.41 3.04 -5.12
N LYS A 139 18.03 3.09 -6.41
CA LYS A 139 18.96 3.21 -7.55
C LYS A 139 19.20 4.67 -7.95
N LEU A 140 18.40 5.62 -7.42
CA LEU A 140 18.51 7.04 -7.76
C LEU A 140 19.57 7.73 -6.91
N LYS A 141 20.53 8.38 -7.59
CA LYS A 141 21.60 9.15 -6.94
C LYS A 141 21.19 10.60 -6.62
N LYS A 142 20.19 11.16 -7.32
CA LYS A 142 19.76 12.55 -7.15
C LYS A 142 18.74 12.66 -6.02
N PRO A 143 19.05 13.30 -4.88
CA PRO A 143 18.16 13.34 -3.71
C PRO A 143 16.87 14.09 -4.00
N PHE A 144 16.93 15.17 -4.79
CA PHE A 144 15.75 15.94 -5.19
C PHE A 144 14.73 15.10 -5.96
N VAL A 145 15.18 14.38 -7.00
CA VAL A 145 14.31 13.49 -7.80
C VAL A 145 13.70 12.40 -6.93
N ARG A 146 14.49 11.82 -6.01
CA ARG A 146 13.99 10.83 -5.05
C ARG A 146 12.89 11.41 -4.16
N GLY A 147 13.07 12.63 -3.66
CA GLY A 147 12.09 13.33 -2.84
C GLY A 147 10.78 13.57 -3.59
N VAL A 148 10.85 14.14 -4.81
CA VAL A 148 9.68 14.40 -5.65
C VAL A 148 8.87 13.13 -5.91
N LEU A 149 9.52 12.05 -6.33
CA LEU A 149 8.85 10.77 -6.60
C LEU A 149 8.23 10.15 -5.35
N THR A 150 8.85 10.34 -4.17
CA THR A 150 8.29 9.84 -2.91
C THR A 150 7.02 10.62 -2.50
N LEU A 151 6.97 11.91 -2.80
CA LEU A 151 5.91 12.81 -2.35
C LEU A 151 4.71 12.89 -3.30
N ILE A 152 4.83 12.39 -4.54
CA ILE A 152 3.78 12.55 -5.55
C ILE A 152 2.46 11.88 -5.14
N ILE A 153 2.52 10.65 -4.64
CA ILE A 153 1.32 9.89 -4.22
C ILE A 153 0.67 10.47 -2.96
N PRO A 154 1.42 10.78 -1.88
CA PRO A 154 0.87 11.51 -0.73
C PRO A 154 0.22 12.85 -1.13
N LEU A 155 0.84 13.60 -2.04
CA LEU A 155 0.30 14.88 -2.49
C LEU A 155 -1.03 14.70 -3.25
N ILE A 156 -1.11 13.71 -4.14
CA ILE A 156 -2.36 13.37 -4.84
C ILE A 156 -3.45 12.99 -3.85
N LEU A 157 -3.14 12.16 -2.84
CA LEU A 157 -4.11 11.78 -1.81
C LEU A 157 -4.62 13.00 -1.03
N ILE A 158 -3.73 13.92 -0.65
CA ILE A 158 -4.10 15.18 0.01
C ILE A 158 -5.03 16.01 -0.88
N ILE A 159 -4.72 16.15 -2.18
CA ILE A 159 -5.57 16.87 -3.12
C ILE A 159 -6.96 16.22 -3.24
N MET A 160 -7.04 14.89 -3.29
CA MET A 160 -8.32 14.15 -3.32
C MET A 160 -9.13 14.33 -2.04
N LEU A 161 -8.48 14.42 -0.88
CA LEU A 161 -9.14 14.69 0.40
C LEU A 161 -9.65 16.13 0.47
N LEU A 162 -8.81 17.12 0.13
CA LEU A 162 -9.15 18.54 0.20
C LEU A 162 -10.21 18.96 -0.83
N SER A 163 -10.27 18.29 -1.98
CA SER A 163 -11.33 18.51 -2.98
C SER A 163 -12.69 17.94 -2.56
N GLY A 164 -12.78 17.22 -1.44
CA GLY A 164 -13.99 16.51 -1.04
C GLY A 164 -14.32 15.31 -1.92
N PHE A 165 -13.41 14.87 -2.81
CA PHE A 165 -13.65 13.74 -3.69
C PHE A 165 -13.91 12.44 -2.90
N LEU A 166 -13.30 12.30 -1.72
CA LEU A 166 -13.42 11.16 -0.82
C LEU A 166 -14.40 11.39 0.35
N SER A 167 -15.30 12.38 0.25
CA SER A 167 -16.23 12.76 1.34
C SER A 167 -17.12 11.62 1.81
N GLU A 168 -17.50 10.71 0.92
CA GLU A 168 -18.45 9.64 1.23
C GLU A 168 -17.83 8.44 1.97
N ILE A 169 -16.50 8.40 2.06
CA ILE A 169 -15.79 7.36 2.80
C ILE A 169 -16.06 7.52 4.30
N SER A 170 -16.35 6.41 4.97
CA SER A 170 -16.82 6.37 6.37
C SER A 170 -15.88 7.10 7.33
N VAL A 171 -14.57 6.97 7.15
CA VAL A 171 -13.56 7.65 7.99
C VAL A 171 -13.64 9.17 7.83
N VAL A 172 -13.83 9.65 6.60
CA VAL A 172 -13.95 11.08 6.30
C VAL A 172 -15.28 11.63 6.85
N LYS A 173 -16.38 10.91 6.65
CA LYS A 173 -17.68 11.24 7.27
C LYS A 173 -17.60 11.32 8.79
N GLU A 174 -16.90 10.38 9.42
CA GLU A 174 -16.74 10.35 10.87
C GLU A 174 -15.91 11.51 11.39
N TYR A 175 -14.84 11.88 10.69
CA TYR A 175 -14.06 13.07 11.00
C TYR A 175 -14.92 14.34 10.93
N TYR A 176 -15.69 14.54 9.86
CA TYR A 176 -16.55 15.73 9.75
C TYR A 176 -17.72 15.72 10.73
N GLY A 177 -18.27 14.56 11.07
CA GLY A 177 -19.38 14.46 12.02
C GLY A 177 -18.97 14.58 13.49
N ARG A 178 -17.72 14.26 13.84
CA ARG A 178 -17.23 14.17 15.23
C ARG A 178 -15.74 14.50 15.36
N SER A 179 -15.29 15.61 14.79
CA SER A 179 -13.87 16.00 14.70
C SER A 179 -13.15 15.95 16.04
N ASP A 180 -13.72 16.54 17.09
CA ASP A 180 -13.05 16.64 18.39
C ASP A 180 -12.79 15.28 19.03
N ARG A 181 -13.81 14.39 19.00
CA ARG A 181 -13.68 13.03 19.50
C ARG A 181 -12.75 12.19 18.63
N PHE A 182 -12.81 12.36 17.31
CA PHE A 182 -11.94 11.67 16.39
C PHE A 182 -10.47 12.04 16.63
N LEU A 183 -10.17 13.34 16.75
CA LEU A 183 -8.81 13.83 17.01
C LEU A 183 -8.30 13.40 18.37
N LEU A 184 -9.15 13.40 19.40
CA LEU A 184 -8.80 12.88 20.73
C LEU A 184 -8.45 11.39 20.66
N ALA A 185 -9.30 10.58 20.03
CA ALA A 185 -9.05 9.15 19.85
C ALA A 185 -7.78 8.88 19.01
N LEU A 186 -7.57 9.65 17.95
CA LEU A 186 -6.38 9.57 17.10
C LEU A 186 -5.11 9.89 17.91
N ASN A 187 -5.12 10.97 18.68
CA ASN A 187 -3.99 11.35 19.54
C ASN A 187 -3.69 10.28 20.58
N GLN A 188 -4.73 9.72 21.21
CA GLN A 188 -4.57 8.63 22.17
C GLN A 188 -3.99 7.38 21.50
N HIS A 189 -4.48 7.03 20.30
CA HIS A 189 -3.95 5.90 19.54
C HIS A 189 -2.49 6.11 19.14
N LEU A 190 -2.13 7.30 18.67
CA LEU A 190 -0.74 7.64 18.34
C LEU A 190 0.15 7.57 19.58
N PHE A 191 -0.29 8.15 20.70
CA PHE A 191 0.45 8.12 21.95
C PHE A 191 0.74 6.68 22.42
N ILE A 192 -0.30 5.83 22.49
CA ILE A 192 -0.15 4.43 22.89
C ILE A 192 0.73 3.66 21.90
N SER A 193 0.55 3.88 20.59
CA SER A 193 1.33 3.18 19.55
C SER A 193 2.81 3.56 19.60
N PHE A 194 3.13 4.85 19.73
CA PHE A 194 4.51 5.31 19.87
C PHE A 194 5.14 4.87 21.19
N LEU A 195 4.37 4.86 22.28
CA LEU A 195 4.85 4.37 23.57
C LEU A 195 5.17 2.87 23.49
N ALA A 196 4.26 2.06 22.92
CA ALA A 196 4.46 0.63 22.75
C ALA A 196 5.66 0.33 21.82
N ALA A 197 5.77 1.02 20.68
CA ALA A 197 6.91 0.89 19.78
C ALA A 197 8.23 1.35 20.43
N GLY A 198 8.19 2.45 21.20
CA GLY A 198 9.32 2.96 21.95
C GLY A 198 9.80 1.97 23.01
N LEU A 199 8.91 1.43 23.83
CA LEU A 199 9.26 0.40 24.81
C LEU A 199 9.75 -0.88 24.14
N GLY A 200 9.08 -1.32 23.07
CA GLY A 200 9.47 -2.50 22.28
C GLY A 200 10.87 -2.36 21.67
N THR A 201 11.23 -1.18 21.17
CA THR A 201 12.58 -0.91 20.64
C THR A 201 13.62 -0.79 21.74
N LEU A 202 13.31 -0.10 22.85
CA LEU A 202 14.19 0.03 24.01
C LEU A 202 14.54 -1.31 24.65
N ILE A 203 13.60 -2.27 24.64
CA ILE A 203 13.82 -3.62 25.20
C ILE A 203 14.36 -4.57 24.13
N GLY A 204 13.74 -4.59 22.95
CA GLY A 204 14.04 -5.54 21.88
C GLY A 204 15.42 -5.35 21.26
N ILE A 205 15.91 -4.11 21.07
CA ILE A 205 17.23 -3.87 20.48
C ILE A 205 18.35 -4.37 21.41
N PRO A 206 18.42 -4.01 22.71
CA PRO A 206 19.42 -4.56 23.61
C PRO A 206 19.37 -6.08 23.73
N LEU A 207 18.18 -6.67 23.82
CA LEU A 207 18.03 -8.13 23.85
C LEU A 207 18.53 -8.79 22.56
N GLY A 208 18.21 -8.21 21.40
CA GLY A 208 18.72 -8.68 20.11
C GLY A 208 20.25 -8.61 20.02
N ILE A 209 20.86 -7.52 20.50
CA ILE A 209 22.33 -7.38 20.56
C ILE A 209 22.93 -8.40 21.54
N LEU A 210 22.29 -8.64 22.69
CA LEU A 210 22.76 -9.57 23.71
C LEU A 210 22.71 -11.02 23.22
N SER A 211 21.62 -11.42 22.55
CA SER A 211 21.49 -12.72 21.88
C SER A 211 22.56 -12.93 20.82
N TYR A 212 22.83 -11.90 20.01
CA TYR A 212 23.90 -11.96 18.99
C TYR A 212 25.30 -12.11 19.60
N ARG A 213 25.58 -11.40 20.71
CA ARG A 213 26.89 -11.43 21.37
C ARG A 213 27.12 -12.65 22.25
N ARG A 214 26.05 -13.25 22.82
CA ARG A 214 26.14 -14.38 23.77
C ARG A 214 25.18 -15.51 23.35
N LYS A 215 25.69 -16.50 22.62
CA LYS A 215 24.91 -17.65 22.12
C LYS A 215 24.10 -18.42 23.18
N PHE A 216 24.54 -18.44 24.44
CA PHE A 216 23.79 -19.13 25.50
C PHE A 216 22.49 -18.40 25.91
N LEU A 217 22.38 -17.09 25.65
CA LEU A 217 21.21 -16.28 25.96
C LEU A 217 20.17 -16.26 24.83
N GLU A 218 20.52 -16.79 23.65
CA GLU A 218 19.63 -16.80 22.48
C GLU A 218 18.32 -17.55 22.75
N LYS A 219 18.40 -18.79 23.25
CA LYS A 219 17.23 -19.64 23.54
C LYS A 219 16.29 -19.05 24.60
N PRO A 220 16.75 -18.59 25.78
CA PRO A 220 15.86 -18.01 26.79
C PRO A 220 15.25 -16.68 26.35
N ILE A 221 16.02 -15.82 25.67
CA ILE A 221 15.49 -14.55 25.14
C ILE A 221 14.41 -14.84 24.10
N PHE A 222 14.66 -15.77 23.16
CA PHE A 222 13.68 -16.13 22.14
C PHE A 222 12.40 -16.71 22.74
N ALA A 223 12.50 -17.53 23.79
CA ALA A 223 11.33 -18.07 24.48
C ALA A 223 10.47 -16.97 25.11
N ILE A 224 11.09 -15.95 25.73
CA ILE A 224 10.36 -14.86 26.40
C ILE A 224 9.73 -13.89 25.38
N THR A 225 10.42 -13.58 24.28
CA THR A 225 9.95 -12.59 23.30
C THR A 225 8.89 -13.10 22.33
N ASN A 226 8.61 -14.41 22.32
CA ASN A 226 7.74 -15.05 21.33
C ASN A 226 6.44 -15.60 21.96
N PHE A 227 6.09 -15.11 23.15
CA PHE A 227 4.81 -15.35 23.85
C PHE A 227 3.75 -14.31 23.47
#